data_AF-A0A839EWA6-F1
#
_entry.id   AF-A0A839EWA6-F1
#
_cell.length_a   1.000
_cell.length_b   1.000
_cell.length_c   1.000
_cell.angle_alpha   90.00
_cell.angle_beta   90.00
_cell.angle_gamma   90.00
#
_symmetry.space_group_name_H-M   'P 1'
#
loop_
_entity.id
_entity.type
_entity.pdbx_description
1 polymer ?
#
loop_
_entity_poly.entity_id
_entity_poly.type
_entity_poly.pdbx_seq_one_letter_code
_entity_poly.pdbx_strand_id
1 'polypeptide(L)'
;MRYLICLVVGMFAGAIVAGMFSSAMQRRNAWPRALMNVMQHELGAARSAAKDGSCAQPTQRLAADHLRLVAGDLEPALLAAGTQDRVLSQYVADFRKTVAAWDAGAACPLQSEALTALANACEACHRDYR
;
A
#
# COMPACT_ATOMS: atom_id res chain seq x y z
N MET A 1 37.94 31.04 -16.73
CA MET A 1 37.23 30.28 -17.79
C MET A 1 37.38 28.77 -17.63
N ARG A 2 38.57 28.17 -17.71
CA ARG A 2 38.76 26.70 -17.66
C ARG A 2 38.17 26.04 -16.40
N TYR A 3 38.42 26.60 -15.22
CA TYR A 3 37.88 26.06 -13.95
C TYR A 3 36.35 26.20 -13.81
N LEU A 4 35.76 27.28 -14.34
CA LEU A 4 34.30 27.46 -14.37
C LEU A 4 33.64 26.44 -15.30
N ILE A 5 34.25 26.16 -16.46
CA ILE A 5 33.75 25.15 -17.40
C ILE A 5 33.82 23.76 -16.74
N CYS A 6 34.92 23.42 -16.07
CA CYS A 6 35.02 22.14 -15.35
C CYS A 6 33.97 22.00 -14.24
N LEU A 7 33.68 23.08 -13.50
CA LEU A 7 32.67 23.08 -12.44
C LEU A 7 31.27 22.85 -13.02
N VAL A 8 30.92 23.57 -14.08
CA VAL A 8 29.62 23.42 -14.76
C VAL A 8 29.45 22.00 -15.30
N VAL A 9 30.45 21.47 -15.99
CA VAL A 9 30.41 20.10 -16.53
C VAL A 9 30.30 19.07 -15.41
N GLY A 10 31.07 19.23 -14.32
CA GLY A 10 30.98 18.35 -13.15
C GLY A 10 29.60 18.37 -12.49
N MET A 11 28.99 19.55 -12.38
CA MET A 11 27.64 19.70 -11.83
C MET A 11 26.59 18.99 -12.70
N PHE A 12 26.65 19.17 -14.03
CA PHE A 12 25.74 18.49 -14.95
C PHE A 12 25.93 16.98 -14.94
N ALA A 13 27.17 16.49 -14.97
CA ALA A 13 27.46 15.06 -14.88
C ALA A 13 26.96 14.47 -13.55
N GLY A 14 27.19 15.17 -12.43
CA GLY A 14 26.68 14.78 -11.12
C GLY A 14 25.16 14.71 -11.06
N ALA A 15 24.47 15.70 -11.63
CA ALA A 15 23.00 15.72 -11.68
C ALA A 15 22.44 14.54 -12.50
N ILE A 16 23.06 14.19 -13.63
CA ILE A 16 22.64 13.05 -14.45
C ILE A 16 22.80 11.74 -13.67
N VAL A 17 23.97 11.52 -13.05
CA VAL A 17 24.24 10.31 -12.26
C VAL A 17 23.28 10.20 -11.07
N ALA A 18 23.05 11.29 -10.34
CA ALA A 18 22.09 11.33 -9.23
C ALA A 18 20.66 11.04 -9.68
N GLY A 19 20.26 11.56 -10.85
CA GLY A 19 18.96 11.28 -11.47
C GLY A 19 18.79 9.81 -11.82
N MET A 20 19.81 9.19 -12.44
CA MET A 20 19.79 7.77 -12.78
C MET A 20 19.68 6.90 -11.51
N PHE A 21 20.48 7.19 -10.48
CA PHE A 21 20.44 6.47 -9.21
C PHE A 21 19.08 6.58 -8.51
N SER A 22 18.53 7.80 -8.45
CA SER A 22 17.19 8.04 -7.88
C SER A 22 16.11 7.28 -8.65
N SER A 23 16.17 7.27 -9.98
CA SER A 23 15.22 6.53 -10.82
C SER A 23 15.29 5.01 -10.60
N ALA A 24 16.50 4.47 -10.42
CA ALA A 24 16.73 3.06 -10.16
C ALA A 24 16.15 2.63 -8.81
N MET A 25 16.36 3.44 -7.76
CA MET A 25 15.75 3.21 -6.44
C MET A 25 14.23 3.32 -6.47
N GLN A 26 13.67 4.31 -7.17
CA GLN A 26 12.21 4.44 -7.31
C GLN A 26 11.58 3.22 -7.99
N ARG A 27 12.23 2.68 -9.03
CA ARG A 27 11.77 1.49 -9.75
C ARG A 27 11.78 0.23 -8.87
N ARG A 28 12.77 0.09 -7.98
CA ARG A 28 12.84 -1.05 -7.03
C ARG A 28 11.59 -1.18 -6.16
N ASN A 29 11.01 -0.05 -5.74
CA ASN A 29 9.86 -0.03 -4.83
C ASN A 29 8.56 0.42 -5.52
N ALA A 30 8.53 0.44 -6.86
CA ALA A 30 7.37 0.94 -7.60
C ALA A 30 6.14 0.06 -7.36
N TRP A 31 6.32 -1.27 -7.38
CA TRP A 31 5.23 -2.22 -7.19
C TRP A 31 4.64 -2.21 -5.78
N PRO A 32 5.41 -2.39 -4.68
CA PRO A 32 4.85 -2.33 -3.33
C PRO A 32 4.23 -0.96 -3.02
N ARG A 33 4.82 0.14 -3.52
CA ARG A 33 4.23 1.48 -3.33
C ARG A 33 2.89 1.62 -4.05
N ALA A 34 2.79 1.15 -5.30
CA ALA A 34 1.54 1.18 -6.04
C ALA A 34 0.46 0.33 -5.36
N LEU A 35 0.82 -0.86 -4.87
CA LEU A 35 -0.06 -1.74 -4.12
C LEU A 35 -0.63 -1.04 -2.87
N MET A 36 0.24 -0.43 -2.05
CA MET A 36 -0.18 0.29 -0.85
C MET A 36 -1.09 1.49 -1.18
N ASN A 37 -0.83 2.21 -2.27
CA ASN A 37 -1.69 3.31 -2.70
C ASN A 37 -3.09 2.85 -3.08
N VAL A 38 -3.22 1.74 -3.81
CA VAL A 38 -4.52 1.15 -4.16
C VAL A 38 -5.26 0.72 -2.90
N MET A 39 -4.60 0.00 -2.01
CA MET A 39 -5.20 -0.44 -0.75
C MET A 39 -5.66 0.74 0.12
N GLN A 40 -4.85 1.80 0.22
CA GLN A 40 -5.20 3.02 0.94
C GLN A 40 -6.42 3.71 0.33
N HIS A 41 -6.50 3.76 -1.01
CA HIS A 41 -7.65 4.33 -1.71
C HIS A 41 -8.94 3.57 -1.39
N GLU A 42 -8.95 2.25 -1.56
CA GLU A 42 -10.13 1.41 -1.32
C GLU A 42 -10.61 1.50 0.14
N LEU A 43 -9.68 1.40 1.10
CA LEU A 43 -10.01 1.53 2.52
C LEU A 43 -10.52 2.94 2.85
N GLY A 44 -9.93 3.98 2.26
CA GLY A 44 -10.36 5.37 2.44
C GLY A 44 -11.77 5.62 1.90
N ALA A 45 -12.06 5.14 0.69
CA ALA A 45 -13.36 5.26 0.05
C ALA A 45 -14.45 4.55 0.87
N ALA A 46 -14.18 3.31 1.31
CA ALA A 46 -15.07 2.54 2.17
C ALA A 46 -15.34 3.24 3.51
N ARG A 47 -14.32 3.82 4.14
CA ARG A 47 -14.46 4.60 5.39
C ARG A 47 -15.25 5.89 5.20
N SER A 48 -15.07 6.60 4.08
CA SER A 48 -15.89 7.78 3.78
C SER A 48 -17.35 7.38 3.63
N ALA A 49 -17.63 6.37 2.79
CA ALA A 49 -18.99 5.88 2.58
C ALA A 49 -19.65 5.41 3.89
N ALA A 50 -18.91 4.77 4.80
CA ALA A 50 -19.44 4.37 6.10
C ALA A 50 -19.80 5.56 7.00
N LYS A 51 -18.96 6.61 7.03
CA LYS A 51 -19.20 7.83 7.79
C LYS A 51 -20.39 8.62 7.25
N ASP A 52 -20.56 8.62 5.94
CA ASP A 52 -21.64 9.32 5.25
C ASP A 52 -22.98 8.55 5.28
N GLY A 53 -23.04 7.42 6.01
CA GLY A 53 -24.24 6.57 6.11
C GLY A 53 -24.54 5.77 4.84
N SER A 54 -23.65 5.77 3.85
CA SER A 54 -23.81 5.18 2.51
C SER A 54 -23.29 3.74 2.44
N CYS A 55 -23.70 2.89 3.37
CA CYS A 55 -23.13 1.55 3.57
C CYS A 55 -23.74 0.46 2.69
N ALA A 56 -24.96 0.66 2.20
CA ALA A 56 -25.65 -0.27 1.32
C ALA A 56 -25.28 -0.11 -0.17
N GLN A 57 -24.26 0.71 -0.47
CA GLN A 57 -23.86 1.02 -1.84
C GLN A 57 -22.91 -0.04 -2.42
N PRO A 58 -22.86 -0.18 -3.76
CA PRO A 58 -21.87 -1.03 -4.44
C PRO A 58 -20.41 -0.69 -4.07
N THR A 59 -20.16 0.48 -3.49
CA THR A 59 -18.85 0.95 -3.03
C THR A 59 -18.21 0.05 -1.96
N GLN A 60 -18.96 -0.39 -0.94
CA GLN A 60 -18.39 -1.27 0.10
C GLN A 60 -18.01 -2.63 -0.47
N ARG A 61 -18.86 -3.19 -1.34
CA ARG A 61 -18.59 -4.47 -2.00
C ARG A 61 -17.38 -4.37 -2.94
N LEU A 62 -17.33 -3.33 -3.76
CA LEU A 62 -16.22 -3.10 -4.69
C LEU A 62 -14.90 -2.96 -3.92
N ALA A 63 -14.87 -2.15 -2.86
CA ALA A 63 -13.69 -1.99 -2.02
C ALA A 63 -13.27 -3.30 -1.35
N ALA A 64 -14.23 -4.10 -0.86
CA ALA A 64 -13.94 -5.40 -0.28
C ALA A 64 -13.34 -6.38 -1.29
N ASP A 65 -13.88 -6.43 -2.51
CA ASP A 65 -13.41 -7.32 -3.56
C ASP A 65 -12.02 -6.90 -4.07
N HIS A 66 -11.80 -5.60 -4.25
CA HIS A 66 -10.47 -5.07 -4.59
C HIS A 66 -9.45 -5.37 -3.50
N LEU A 67 -9.77 -5.12 -2.23
CA LEU A 67 -8.86 -5.41 -1.11
C LEU A 67 -8.55 -6.90 -1.01
N ARG A 68 -9.52 -7.80 -1.23
CA ARG A 68 -9.27 -9.25 -1.28
C ARG A 68 -8.35 -9.66 -2.41
N LEU A 69 -8.56 -9.09 -3.59
CA LEU A 69 -7.73 -9.36 -4.76
C LEU A 69 -6.27 -8.96 -4.50
N VAL A 70 -6.06 -7.70 -4.12
CA VAL A 70 -4.70 -7.16 -3.94
C VAL A 70 -4.01 -7.68 -2.68
N ALA A 71 -4.75 -8.21 -1.70
CA ALA A 71 -4.16 -8.90 -0.56
C ALA A 71 -3.38 -10.17 -0.96
N GLY A 72 -3.72 -10.78 -2.11
CA GLY A 72 -2.96 -11.89 -2.69
C GLY A 72 -1.53 -11.48 -3.06
N ASP A 73 -1.34 -10.22 -3.44
CA ASP A 73 -0.07 -9.71 -3.96
C ASP A 73 0.86 -9.16 -2.87
N LEU A 74 0.40 -9.06 -1.61
CA LEU A 74 1.16 -8.46 -0.51
C LEU A 74 2.51 -9.14 -0.26
N GLU A 75 2.53 -10.44 -0.04
CA GLU A 75 3.77 -11.19 0.21
C GLU A 75 4.78 -11.05 -0.94
N PRO A 76 4.43 -11.36 -2.20
CA PRO A 76 5.40 -11.26 -3.29
C PRO A 76 5.80 -9.80 -3.61
N ALA A 77 4.96 -8.81 -3.28
CA ALA A 77 5.30 -7.40 -3.46
C ALA A 77 6.28 -6.87 -2.40
N LEU A 78 6.20 -7.40 -1.18
CA LEU A 78 6.99 -6.94 -0.04
C LEU A 78 8.28 -7.75 0.15
N LEU A 79 8.29 -9.02 -0.25
CA LEU A 79 9.46 -9.90 -0.14
C LEU A 79 10.18 -10.03 -1.48
N ALA A 80 11.51 -9.97 -1.44
CA ALA A 80 12.32 -10.32 -2.60
C ALA A 80 12.17 -11.81 -2.92
N ALA A 81 12.28 -12.17 -4.21
CA ALA A 81 12.21 -13.56 -4.64
C ALA A 81 13.20 -14.46 -3.87
N GLY A 82 12.71 -15.56 -3.31
CA GLY A 82 13.51 -16.50 -2.51
C GLY A 82 13.77 -16.07 -1.06
N THR A 83 13.22 -14.94 -0.60
CA THR A 83 13.26 -14.54 0.81
C THR A 83 12.02 -15.02 1.55
N GLN A 84 12.17 -15.27 2.85
CA GLN A 84 11.07 -15.67 3.73
C GLN A 84 11.11 -14.79 4.98
N ASP A 85 9.96 -14.28 5.38
CA ASP A 85 9.79 -13.59 6.64
C ASP A 85 8.50 -14.07 7.31
N ARG A 86 8.66 -14.85 8.36
CA ARG A 86 7.53 -15.43 9.11
C ARG A 86 6.63 -14.36 9.72
N VAL A 87 7.21 -13.26 10.21
CA VAL A 87 6.45 -12.21 10.90
C VAL A 87 5.63 -11.44 9.86
N LEU A 88 6.23 -11.10 8.72
CA LEU A 88 5.50 -10.46 7.63
C LEU A 88 4.38 -11.36 7.08
N SER A 89 4.68 -12.63 6.82
CA SER A 89 3.67 -13.61 6.36
C SER A 89 2.49 -13.71 7.34
N GLN A 90 2.75 -13.63 8.65
CA GLN A 90 1.69 -13.59 9.65
C GLN A 90 0.81 -12.33 9.52
N TYR A 91 1.42 -11.15 9.41
CA TYR A 91 0.65 -9.90 9.22
C TYR A 91 -0.19 -9.91 7.93
N VAL A 92 0.37 -10.43 6.84
CA VAL A 92 -0.36 -10.56 5.57
C VAL A 92 -1.52 -11.55 5.70
N ALA A 93 -1.31 -12.68 6.38
CA ALA A 93 -2.37 -13.66 6.64
C ALA A 93 -3.50 -13.07 7.52
N ASP A 94 -3.14 -12.30 8.56
CA ASP A 94 -4.10 -11.63 9.44
C ASP A 94 -4.90 -10.56 8.69
N PHE A 95 -4.26 -9.80 7.80
CA PHE A 95 -4.96 -8.86 6.91
C PHE A 95 -5.94 -9.59 5.98
N ARG A 96 -5.49 -10.66 5.30
CA ARG A 96 -6.33 -11.51 4.42
C ARG A 96 -7.55 -12.07 5.17
N LYS A 97 -7.34 -12.54 6.40
CA LYS A 97 -8.43 -13.04 7.27
C LYS A 97 -9.42 -11.93 7.62
N THR A 98 -8.92 -10.74 7.94
CA THR A 98 -9.75 -9.59 8.33
C THR A 98 -10.61 -9.11 7.16
N VAL A 99 -10.06 -9.02 5.94
CA VAL A 99 -10.84 -8.64 4.75
C VAL A 99 -11.82 -9.73 4.30
N ALA A 100 -11.47 -11.01 4.52
CA ALA A 100 -12.40 -12.12 4.26
C ALA A 100 -13.60 -12.09 5.23
N ALA A 101 -13.39 -11.70 6.49
CA ALA A 101 -14.44 -11.57 7.49
C ALA A 101 -15.33 -10.32 7.31
N TRP A 102 -14.93 -9.39 6.44
CA TRP A 102 -15.67 -8.16 6.20
C TRP A 102 -16.96 -8.42 5.41
N ASP A 103 -18.10 -8.31 6.09
CA ASP A 103 -19.43 -8.32 5.48
C ASP A 103 -19.76 -6.93 4.88
N ALA A 104 -19.50 -6.77 3.59
CA ALA A 104 -19.82 -5.56 2.83
C ALA A 104 -21.34 -5.33 2.62
N GLY A 105 -22.20 -6.25 3.06
CA GLY A 105 -23.66 -6.08 3.09
C GLY A 105 -24.21 -5.59 4.42
N ALA A 106 -23.39 -5.53 5.46
CA ALA A 106 -23.80 -5.14 6.81
C ALA A 106 -24.21 -3.66 6.94
N ALA A 107 -24.94 -3.34 8.02
CA ALA A 107 -25.32 -1.97 8.36
C ALA A 107 -24.11 -1.10 8.73
N CYS A 108 -24.26 0.23 8.64
CA CYS A 108 -23.17 1.18 8.85
C CYS A 108 -22.35 1.06 10.14
N PRO A 109 -22.96 0.75 11.30
CA PRO A 109 -22.17 0.53 12.52
C PRO A 109 -21.20 -0.65 12.37
N LEU A 110 -21.68 -1.75 11.78
CA LEU A 110 -20.88 -2.95 11.52
C LEU A 110 -19.82 -2.71 10.44
N GLN A 111 -20.13 -1.89 9.42
CA GLN A 111 -19.13 -1.46 8.45
C GLN A 111 -17.99 -0.69 9.12
N SER A 112 -18.32 0.26 10.00
CA SER A 112 -17.33 1.08 10.69
C SER A 112 -16.42 0.25 11.59
N GLU A 113 -16.96 -0.77 12.25
CA GLU A 113 -16.19 -1.73 13.04
C GLU A 113 -15.25 -2.56 12.17
N ALA A 114 -15.76 -3.17 11.08
CA ALA A 114 -14.94 -3.96 10.16
C ALA A 114 -13.80 -3.13 9.53
N LEU A 115 -14.09 -1.89 9.12
CA LEU A 115 -13.09 -0.98 8.55
C LEU A 115 -12.06 -0.52 9.57
N THR A 116 -12.43 -0.46 10.85
CA THR A 116 -11.49 -0.21 11.95
C THR A 116 -10.57 -1.41 12.16
N ALA A 117 -11.11 -2.64 12.13
CA ALA A 117 -10.30 -3.86 12.19
C ALA A 117 -9.29 -3.94 11.03
N LEU A 118 -9.72 -3.61 9.80
CA LEU A 118 -8.83 -3.53 8.64
C LEU A 118 -7.73 -2.47 8.83
N ALA A 119 -8.08 -1.28 9.32
CA ALA A 119 -7.09 -0.24 9.60
C ALA A 119 -6.06 -0.68 10.65
N ASN A 120 -6.49 -1.41 11.69
CA ASN A 120 -5.60 -1.96 12.70
C ASN A 120 -4.67 -3.04 12.14
N ALA A 121 -5.15 -3.88 11.21
CA ALA A 121 -4.31 -4.87 10.53
C ALA A 121 -3.23 -4.18 9.66
N CYS A 122 -3.56 -3.09 8.97
CA CYS A 122 -2.58 -2.27 8.26
C CYS A 122 -1.52 -1.70 9.21
N GLU A 123 -1.96 -1.12 10.34
CA GLU A 123 -1.07 -0.50 11.33
C GLU A 123 -0.15 -1.52 12.02
N ALA A 124 -0.65 -2.73 12.28
CA ALA A 124 0.17 -3.81 12.86
C ALA A 124 1.38 -4.14 11.98
N CYS A 125 1.18 -4.27 10.67
CA CYS A 125 2.25 -4.46 9.72
C CYS A 125 3.16 -3.21 9.60
N HIS A 126 2.58 -2.02 9.48
CA HIS A 126 3.36 -0.79 9.32
C HIS A 126 4.23 -0.45 10.52
N ARG A 127 3.81 -0.81 11.74
CA ARG A 127 4.60 -0.61 12.95
C ARG A 127 5.99 -1.23 12.85
N ASP A 128 6.10 -2.36 12.17
CA ASP A 128 7.34 -3.15 12.11
C ASP A 128 8.08 -2.98 10.77
N TYR A 129 7.38 -2.59 9.68
CA TYR A 129 7.92 -2.61 8.31
C TYR A 129 7.91 -1.26 7.57
N ARG A 130 7.40 -0.17 8.16
CA ARG A 130 7.33 1.16 7.55
C ARG A 130 8.37 2.13 8.11
#